data_AF-A0A177WMW7-F1
#
_entry.id   AF-A0A177WMW7-F1
#
_cell.length_a   1.000
_cell.length_b   1.000
_cell.length_c   1.000
_cell.angle_alpha   90.00
_cell.angle_beta   90.00
_cell.angle_gamma   90.00
#
_symmetry.space_group_name_H-M   'P 1'
#
loop_
_entity.id
_entity.type
_entity.pdbx_description
1 polymer ?
#
loop_
_entity_poly.entity_id
_entity_poly.type
_entity_poly.pdbx_seq_one_letter_code
_entity_poly.pdbx_strand_id
1 'polypeptide(L)'
;MRGVVRTEKAQDALEFFRDLRQTGYTRRSKERYELEYFLIQHGKAGLDADLFDITFSPKKSSIQTGFTCNVNNGTQSVCYYIKTHQYGPTEDNIKSIKPPDTKELFVYKILHHIGIGPQVHFIIPSRGTKKTIYIATKDCHLVLLSSLTKDTANNNALLQLDLISRILCLRDCADNTSNCGQVGENPMIVDFCIEKQSQGYAKLDILDKFYEGNSEFHYTGLMEAAIKTTKAVKMDIMNKSLQE
;
A
#
# COMPACT_ATOMS: atom_id res chain seq x y z
N MET A 1 39.84 -8.62 0.09
CA MET A 1 39.39 -8.00 -1.19
C MET A 1 37.88 -7.70 -1.25
N ARG A 2 36.96 -8.50 -0.69
CA ARG A 2 35.50 -8.20 -0.72
C ARG A 2 35.05 -6.95 0.07
N GLY A 3 35.89 -6.44 0.97
CA GLY A 3 35.59 -5.22 1.75
C GLY A 3 35.85 -3.93 0.98
N VAL A 4 36.92 -3.88 0.17
CA VAL A 4 37.33 -2.69 -0.59
C VAL A 4 36.33 -2.35 -1.71
N VAL A 5 35.86 -3.40 -2.42
CA VAL A 5 34.81 -3.28 -3.46
C VAL A 5 33.47 -2.79 -2.89
N ARG A 6 33.19 -2.99 -1.59
CA ARG A 6 31.98 -2.46 -0.94
C ARG A 6 32.12 -0.97 -0.58
N THR A 7 33.35 -0.53 -0.27
CA THR A 7 33.64 0.87 0.08
C THR A 7 33.69 1.75 -1.16
N GLU A 8 34.29 1.27 -2.25
CA GLU A 8 34.34 1.97 -3.55
C GLU A 8 32.93 2.15 -4.13
N LYS A 9 32.08 1.11 -4.09
CA LYS A 9 30.69 1.21 -4.57
C LYS A 9 29.80 2.15 -3.73
N ALA A 10 30.12 2.35 -2.46
CA ALA A 10 29.46 3.35 -1.63
C ALA A 10 29.95 4.77 -1.96
N GLN A 11 31.20 4.92 -2.41
CA GLN A 11 31.75 6.18 -2.90
C GLN A 11 31.15 6.56 -4.26
N ASP A 12 30.93 5.60 -5.16
CA ASP A 12 30.29 5.85 -6.46
C ASP A 12 28.84 6.33 -6.31
N ALA A 13 28.07 5.72 -5.40
CA ALA A 13 26.74 6.20 -5.04
C ALA A 13 26.80 7.63 -4.46
N LEU A 14 27.80 7.92 -3.61
CA LEU A 14 28.03 9.25 -3.04
C LEU A 14 28.44 10.29 -4.10
N GLU A 15 29.15 9.90 -5.15
CA GLU A 15 29.50 10.76 -6.29
C GLU A 15 28.31 11.00 -7.21
N PHE A 16 27.52 9.98 -7.52
CA PHE A 16 26.21 10.13 -8.20
C PHE A 16 25.28 11.07 -7.41
N PHE A 17 25.29 10.99 -6.07
CA PHE A 17 24.58 11.92 -5.19
C PHE A 17 25.13 13.36 -5.19
N ARG A 18 26.39 13.58 -5.58
CA ARG A 18 26.98 14.91 -5.78
C ARG A 18 26.63 15.47 -7.16
N ASP A 19 26.60 14.61 -8.17
CA ASP A 19 26.26 14.98 -9.54
C ASP A 19 24.78 15.41 -9.64
N LEU A 20 23.87 14.70 -8.95
CA LEU A 20 22.46 15.10 -8.79
C LEU A 20 22.26 16.45 -8.07
N ARG A 21 23.23 16.91 -7.26
CA ARG A 21 23.20 18.28 -6.69
C ARG A 21 23.65 19.33 -7.69
N GLN A 22 24.56 19.00 -8.59
CA GLN A 22 25.14 19.95 -9.55
C GLN A 22 24.23 20.16 -10.76
N THR A 23 23.49 19.14 -11.18
CA THR A 23 22.56 19.19 -12.32
C THR A 23 21.22 19.88 -12.04
N GLY A 24 21.04 20.45 -10.83
CA GLY A 24 19.84 21.24 -10.52
C GLY A 24 18.56 20.43 -10.28
N TYR A 25 18.64 19.09 -10.24
CA TYR A 25 17.53 18.20 -9.87
C TYR A 25 17.06 18.40 -8.41
N THR A 26 17.85 19.14 -7.62
CA THR A 26 17.51 19.55 -6.26
C THR A 26 16.62 20.78 -6.22
N ARG A 27 15.30 20.57 -6.24
CA ARG A 27 14.40 21.53 -5.61
C ARG A 27 13.24 20.90 -4.84
N ARG A 28 13.48 19.82 -4.06
CA ARG A 28 12.86 19.56 -2.74
C ARG A 28 13.44 18.31 -2.10
N SER A 29 13.84 18.44 -0.83
CA SER A 29 14.63 17.51 -0.01
C SER A 29 13.97 16.17 0.41
N LYS A 30 12.86 15.76 -0.22
CA LYS A 30 12.13 14.53 0.15
C LYS A 30 12.65 13.32 -0.61
N GLU A 31 12.71 13.38 -1.95
CA GLU A 31 13.00 12.30 -2.92
C GLU A 31 14.36 11.59 -2.79
N ARG A 32 15.24 12.09 -1.91
CA ARG A 32 16.63 11.61 -1.79
C ARG A 32 16.74 10.30 -1.02
N TYR A 33 15.82 10.04 -0.08
CA TYR A 33 15.88 8.87 0.81
C TYR A 33 15.20 7.65 0.20
N GLU A 34 14.16 7.87 -0.59
CA GLU A 34 13.42 6.83 -1.28
C GLU A 34 14.26 6.29 -2.44
N LEU A 35 14.94 7.15 -3.18
CA LEU A 35 15.92 6.75 -4.20
C LEU A 35 17.03 5.87 -3.60
N GLU A 36 17.62 6.27 -2.46
CA GLU A 36 18.66 5.48 -1.77
C GLU A 36 18.13 4.09 -1.35
N TYR A 37 16.90 4.02 -0.83
CA TYR A 37 16.26 2.75 -0.47
C TYR A 37 16.05 1.83 -1.68
N PHE A 38 15.44 2.34 -2.76
CA PHE A 38 15.17 1.54 -3.96
C PHE A 38 16.46 1.11 -4.66
N LEU A 39 17.49 1.96 -4.70
CA LEU A 39 18.82 1.59 -5.19
C LEU A 39 19.46 0.48 -4.36
N ILE A 40 19.33 0.51 -3.02
CA ILE A 40 19.89 -0.54 -2.14
C ILE A 40 19.12 -1.86 -2.28
N GLN A 41 17.79 -1.79 -2.41
CA GLN A 41 16.93 -2.99 -2.50
C GLN A 41 17.02 -3.66 -3.87
N HIS A 42 17.03 -2.89 -4.94
CA HIS A 42 17.02 -3.42 -6.30
C HIS A 42 18.39 -3.44 -6.98
N GLY A 43 19.37 -2.68 -6.49
CA GLY A 43 20.76 -2.68 -6.97
C GLY A 43 21.62 -3.87 -6.51
N LYS A 44 21.02 -4.93 -5.94
CA LYS A 44 21.68 -6.22 -5.68
C LYS A 44 20.98 -7.28 -6.55
N ALA A 45 21.61 -8.04 -7.44
CA ALA A 45 23.01 -8.31 -7.71
C ALA A 45 23.24 -8.57 -9.22
N GLY A 46 24.32 -8.03 -9.79
CA GLY A 46 24.87 -8.48 -11.07
C GLY A 46 24.39 -7.77 -12.34
N LEU A 47 23.52 -6.77 -12.24
CA LEU A 47 23.13 -5.92 -13.36
C LEU A 47 23.92 -4.61 -13.32
N ASP A 48 24.33 -4.14 -14.50
CA ASP A 48 25.05 -2.89 -14.67
C ASP A 48 24.20 -1.74 -14.13
N ALA A 49 24.80 -0.86 -13.34
CA ALA A 49 24.07 0.28 -12.76
C ALA A 49 23.50 1.19 -13.86
N ASP A 50 24.15 1.20 -15.02
CA ASP A 50 23.74 1.92 -16.23
C ASP A 50 22.46 1.36 -16.88
N LEU A 51 22.05 0.13 -16.52
CA LEU A 51 20.78 -0.47 -16.96
C LEU A 51 19.61 -0.17 -16.00
N PHE A 52 19.91 0.49 -14.87
CA PHE A 52 18.95 0.72 -13.80
C PHE A 52 18.43 2.17 -13.83
N ASP A 53 17.24 2.36 -14.37
CA ASP A 53 16.58 3.68 -14.44
C ASP A 53 15.50 3.79 -13.35
N ILE A 54 15.62 4.82 -12.51
CA ILE A 54 14.66 5.12 -11.45
C ILE A 54 14.10 6.52 -11.68
N THR A 55 12.80 6.58 -11.98
CA THR A 55 12.10 7.85 -12.19
C THR A 55 11.03 8.07 -11.15
N PHE A 56 11.01 9.28 -10.57
CA PHE A 56 9.98 9.72 -9.65
C PHE A 56 9.00 10.64 -10.36
N SER A 57 7.72 10.53 -10.00
CA SER A 57 6.70 11.46 -10.47
C SER A 57 5.72 11.79 -9.34
N PRO A 58 5.29 13.06 -9.22
CA PRO A 58 4.28 13.42 -8.23
C PRO A 58 2.95 12.74 -8.56
N LYS A 59 2.23 12.31 -7.52
CA LYS A 59 0.89 11.74 -7.70
C LYS A 59 -0.07 12.85 -8.16
N LYS A 60 -0.85 12.59 -9.20
CA LYS A 60 -1.78 13.57 -9.80
C LYS A 60 -2.97 13.92 -8.90
N SER A 61 -3.27 13.13 -7.86
CA SER A 61 -4.39 13.37 -6.94
C SER A 61 -4.29 12.57 -5.62
N SER A 62 -4.16 13.26 -4.48
CA SER A 62 -4.54 12.84 -3.12
C SER A 62 -4.15 13.92 -2.09
N ILE A 63 -4.76 13.91 -0.90
CA ILE A 63 -4.45 14.85 0.21
C ILE A 63 -3.08 14.57 0.85
N GLN A 64 -2.64 13.30 0.86
CA GLN A 64 -1.32 12.93 1.37
C GLN A 64 -0.24 13.14 0.30
N THR A 65 0.95 13.59 0.72
CA THR A 65 2.10 13.71 -0.16
C THR A 65 2.49 12.32 -0.65
N GLY A 66 2.24 12.03 -1.93
CA GLY A 66 2.54 10.75 -2.55
C GLY A 66 3.22 10.93 -3.90
N PHE A 67 4.06 9.98 -4.26
CA PHE A 67 4.78 9.94 -5.52
C PHE A 67 4.81 8.52 -6.05
N THR A 68 4.91 8.39 -7.36
CA THR A 68 5.18 7.11 -8.01
C THR A 68 6.68 7.00 -8.26
N CYS A 69 7.22 5.80 -8.11
CA CYS A 69 8.60 5.46 -8.42
C CYS A 69 8.58 4.34 -9.44
N ASN A 70 9.02 4.60 -10.67
CA ASN A 70 9.22 3.55 -11.66
C ASN A 70 10.67 3.09 -11.58
N VAL A 71 10.84 1.78 -11.49
CA VAL A 71 12.12 1.11 -11.41
C VAL A 71 12.25 0.20 -12.63
N ASN A 72 13.16 0.53 -13.53
CA ASN A 72 13.46 -0.25 -14.72
C ASN A 72 14.86 -0.83 -14.62
N ASN A 73 15.02 -2.12 -14.87
CA ASN A 73 16.32 -2.81 -14.83
C ASN A 73 16.81 -3.24 -16.23
N GLY A 74 16.26 -2.65 -17.29
CA GLY A 74 16.51 -2.98 -18.69
C GLY A 74 15.68 -4.16 -19.22
N THR A 75 15.09 -4.98 -18.34
CA THR A 75 14.26 -6.14 -18.72
C THR A 75 12.83 -6.07 -18.20
N GLN A 76 12.65 -5.44 -17.05
CA GLN A 76 11.37 -5.32 -16.34
C GLN A 76 11.25 -3.91 -15.79
N SER A 77 10.06 -3.35 -15.94
CA SER A 77 9.66 -2.10 -15.30
C SER A 77 8.66 -2.41 -14.20
N VAL A 78 8.92 -1.86 -13.00
CA VAL A 78 8.06 -2.00 -11.83
C VAL A 78 7.72 -0.61 -11.31
N CYS A 79 6.42 -0.33 -11.17
CA CYS A 79 5.94 0.89 -10.54
C CYS A 79 5.67 0.65 -9.05
N TYR A 80 6.06 1.62 -8.22
CA TYR A 80 5.74 1.69 -6.80
C TYR A 80 4.95 2.96 -6.52
N TYR A 81 3.87 2.83 -5.76
CA TYR A 81 3.15 3.94 -5.17
C TYR A 81 3.68 4.20 -3.77
N ILE A 82 4.19 5.40 -3.53
CA ILE A 82 4.85 5.76 -2.28
C ILE A 82 4.05 6.86 -1.61
N LYS A 83 3.76 6.67 -0.33
CA LYS A 83 3.08 7.65 0.51
C LYS A 83 3.66 7.65 1.91
N THR A 84 3.33 8.65 2.71
CA THR A 84 3.61 8.63 4.14
C THR A 84 2.54 7.80 4.87
N HIS A 85 2.88 7.27 6.05
CA HIS A 85 1.92 6.64 6.97
C HIS A 85 0.79 7.61 7.40
N GLN A 86 -0.26 7.05 8.02
CA GLN A 86 -1.40 7.80 8.52
C GLN A 86 -0.97 8.85 9.56
N TYR A 87 -1.33 10.12 9.33
CA TYR A 87 -0.86 11.28 10.11
C TYR A 87 0.63 11.62 9.95
N GLY A 88 1.26 11.08 8.92
CA GLY A 88 2.54 11.55 8.40
C GLY A 88 2.46 12.96 7.82
N PRO A 89 3.61 13.50 7.36
CA PRO A 89 3.64 14.84 6.76
C PRO A 89 2.72 14.95 5.53
N THR A 90 1.82 15.93 5.54
CA THR A 90 1.06 16.36 4.36
C THR A 90 1.63 17.67 3.81
N GLU A 91 1.14 18.12 2.65
CA GLU A 91 1.53 19.43 2.10
C GLU A 91 1.17 20.58 3.05
N ASP A 92 0.00 20.47 3.70
CA ASP A 92 -0.55 21.50 4.58
C ASP A 92 -0.06 21.41 6.03
N ASN A 93 0.47 20.26 6.47
CA ASN A 93 0.75 20.03 7.89
C ASN A 93 2.06 19.28 8.16
N ILE A 94 3.17 19.96 7.89
CA ILE A 94 4.54 19.47 8.16
C ILE A 94 4.88 19.51 9.66
N LYS A 95 4.19 20.34 10.47
CA LYS A 95 4.56 20.59 11.87
C LYS A 95 3.85 19.68 12.90
N SER A 96 2.76 19.00 12.51
CA SER A 96 1.97 18.14 13.42
C SER A 96 2.08 16.64 13.06
N ILE A 97 3.29 16.19 12.72
CA ILE A 97 3.56 14.79 12.39
C ILE A 97 3.43 13.93 13.65
N LYS A 98 2.60 12.89 13.59
CA LYS A 98 2.47 11.90 14.67
C LYS A 98 3.41 10.72 14.44
N PRO A 99 3.78 9.98 15.49
CA PRO A 99 4.42 8.68 15.32
C PRO A 99 3.54 7.77 14.45
N PRO A 100 4.15 6.88 13.65
CA PRO A 100 3.42 5.91 12.84
C PRO A 100 2.57 4.98 13.70
N ASP A 101 1.35 4.70 13.25
CA ASP A 101 0.55 3.64 13.86
C ASP A 101 1.11 2.29 13.45
N THR A 102 1.66 1.54 14.41
CA THR A 102 2.23 0.21 14.15
C THR A 102 1.19 -0.76 13.61
N LYS A 103 -0.11 -0.54 13.90
CA LYS A 103 -1.20 -1.37 13.36
C LYS A 103 -1.33 -1.19 11.86
N GLU A 104 -1.21 0.04 11.36
CA GLU A 104 -1.26 0.33 9.92
C GLU A 104 -0.17 -0.47 9.19
N LEU A 105 1.07 -0.39 9.68
CA LEU A 105 2.21 -1.12 9.09
C LEU A 105 2.01 -2.64 9.16
N PHE A 106 1.48 -3.14 10.28
CA PHE A 106 1.23 -4.57 10.44
C PHE A 106 0.14 -5.08 9.50
N VAL A 107 -0.96 -4.33 9.35
CA VAL A 107 -2.06 -4.65 8.43
C VAL A 107 -1.56 -4.70 6.98
N TYR A 108 -0.73 -3.75 6.54
CA TYR A 108 -0.12 -3.81 5.20
C TYR A 108 0.63 -5.14 4.97
N LYS A 109 1.37 -5.63 5.97
CA LYS A 109 2.09 -6.91 5.87
C LYS A 109 1.16 -8.12 5.88
N ILE A 110 0.11 -8.11 6.71
CA ILE A 110 -0.92 -9.16 6.69
C ILE A 110 -1.56 -9.24 5.32
N LEU A 111 -2.07 -8.12 4.80
CA LEU A 111 -2.75 -8.06 3.51
C LEU A 111 -1.86 -8.60 2.39
N HIS A 112 -0.58 -8.22 2.37
CA HIS A 112 0.39 -8.78 1.43
C HIS A 112 0.55 -10.30 1.57
N HIS A 113 0.69 -10.81 2.79
CA HIS A 113 0.91 -12.25 3.02
C HIS A 113 -0.30 -13.12 2.70
N ILE A 114 -1.51 -12.60 2.89
CA ILE A 114 -2.75 -13.31 2.53
C ILE A 114 -3.17 -13.10 1.07
N GLY A 115 -2.38 -12.37 0.27
CA GLY A 115 -2.65 -12.14 -1.15
C GLY A 115 -3.72 -11.08 -1.47
N ILE A 116 -4.19 -10.32 -0.47
CA ILE A 116 -5.25 -9.31 -0.59
C ILE A 116 -4.68 -7.89 -0.56
N GLY A 117 -3.36 -7.75 -0.53
CA GLY A 117 -2.67 -6.47 -0.59
C GLY A 117 -1.45 -6.51 -1.50
N PRO A 118 -1.01 -5.36 -2.02
CA PRO A 118 0.21 -5.27 -2.82
C PRO A 118 1.44 -5.62 -1.97
N GLN A 119 2.53 -6.00 -2.65
CA GLN A 119 3.83 -6.09 -2.00
C GLN A 119 4.21 -4.74 -1.42
N VAL A 120 4.56 -4.72 -0.13
CA VAL A 120 4.80 -3.50 0.63
C VAL A 120 6.21 -3.42 1.19
N HIS A 121 6.80 -2.24 1.06
CA HIS A 121 8.09 -1.84 1.59
C HIS A 121 7.91 -0.67 2.56
N PHE A 122 8.60 -0.73 3.70
CA PHE A 122 8.64 0.38 4.66
C PHE A 122 10.01 1.03 4.59
N ILE A 123 10.02 2.32 4.29
CA ILE A 123 11.22 3.13 4.13
C ILE A 123 11.30 4.05 5.35
N ILE A 124 12.32 3.82 6.17
CA ILE A 124 12.61 4.63 7.35
C ILE A 124 13.80 5.52 6.98
N PRO A 125 13.62 6.85 6.89
CA PRO A 125 14.71 7.77 6.58
C PRO A 125 15.84 7.67 7.60
N SER A 126 17.08 7.58 7.11
CA SER A 126 18.29 7.54 7.95
C SER A 126 18.56 8.86 8.68
N ARG A 127 17.99 9.96 8.18
CA ARG A 127 18.08 11.32 8.74
C ARG A 127 16.68 11.96 8.77
N GLY A 128 16.40 12.75 9.81
CA GLY A 128 15.08 13.36 10.03
C GLY A 128 14.37 12.78 11.24
N THR A 129 13.07 13.07 11.38
CA THR A 129 12.30 12.56 12.52
C THR A 129 11.98 11.09 12.31
N LYS A 130 12.22 10.23 13.33
CA LYS A 130 11.75 8.83 13.33
C LYS A 130 10.21 8.69 13.24
N LYS A 131 9.50 9.82 13.26
CA LYS A 131 8.06 9.91 13.06
C LYS A 131 7.67 9.88 11.58
N THR A 132 8.62 9.88 10.64
CA THR A 132 8.34 9.76 9.21
C THR A 132 8.70 8.37 8.73
N ILE A 133 7.71 7.65 8.21
CA ILE A 133 7.87 6.37 7.52
C ILE A 133 7.14 6.53 6.19
N TYR A 134 7.80 6.12 5.12
CA TYR A 134 7.15 5.96 3.82
C TYR A 134 6.75 4.51 3.61
N ILE A 135 5.55 4.35 3.06
CA ILE A 135 4.95 3.08 2.68
C ILE A 135 4.99 3.06 1.17
N ALA A 136 5.74 2.12 0.61
CA ALA A 136 5.81 1.90 -0.83
C ALA A 136 5.13 0.59 -1.18
N THR A 137 4.10 0.66 -2.02
CA THR A 137 3.36 -0.50 -2.50
C THR A 137 3.66 -0.72 -3.98
N LYS A 138 4.01 -1.95 -4.34
CA LYS A 138 4.20 -2.33 -5.74
C LYS A 138 2.85 -2.26 -6.47
N ASP A 139 2.85 -1.75 -7.69
CA ASP A 139 1.67 -1.82 -8.55
C ASP A 139 1.22 -3.28 -8.72
N CYS A 140 -0.06 -3.51 -8.48
CA CYS A 140 -0.70 -4.82 -8.55
C CYS A 140 -1.73 -4.89 -9.69
N HIS A 141 -1.80 -3.86 -10.54
CA HIS A 141 -2.72 -3.79 -11.68
C HIS A 141 -4.19 -3.95 -11.27
N LEU A 142 -4.54 -3.35 -10.13
CA LEU A 142 -5.86 -3.35 -9.54
C LEU A 142 -6.90 -2.69 -10.46
N VAL A 143 -8.04 -3.35 -10.66
CA VAL A 143 -9.26 -2.69 -11.14
C VAL A 143 -10.05 -2.19 -9.93
N LEU A 144 -10.09 -0.87 -9.77
CA LEU A 144 -10.75 -0.22 -8.63
C LEU A 144 -12.25 -0.50 -8.59
N LEU A 145 -12.82 -0.59 -7.38
CA LEU A 145 -14.28 -0.69 -7.20
C LEU A 145 -15.03 0.44 -7.91
N SER A 146 -14.43 1.65 -7.95
CA SER A 146 -15.00 2.82 -8.62
C SER A 146 -15.15 2.65 -10.13
N SER A 147 -14.44 1.69 -10.74
CA SER A 147 -14.44 1.42 -12.17
C SER A 147 -15.18 0.13 -12.54
N LEU A 148 -15.60 -0.66 -11.56
CA LEU A 148 -16.35 -1.91 -11.79
C LEU A 148 -17.85 -1.62 -11.97
N THR A 149 -18.51 -2.52 -12.69
CA THR A 149 -19.97 -2.58 -12.83
C THR A 149 -20.51 -3.85 -12.18
N LYS A 150 -21.84 -4.01 -12.15
CA LYS A 150 -22.46 -5.24 -11.65
C LYS A 150 -22.05 -6.48 -12.46
N ASP A 151 -21.74 -6.31 -13.74
CA ASP A 151 -21.41 -7.40 -14.65
C ASP A 151 -19.92 -7.79 -14.57
N THR A 152 -19.06 -6.85 -14.15
CA THR A 152 -17.61 -7.08 -14.08
C THR A 152 -17.12 -7.37 -12.66
N ALA A 153 -17.90 -7.00 -11.64
CA ALA A 153 -17.52 -7.21 -10.25
C ALA A 153 -17.67 -8.68 -9.85
N ASN A 154 -16.64 -9.23 -9.22
CA ASN A 154 -16.70 -10.58 -8.66
C ASN A 154 -17.33 -10.53 -7.25
N ASN A 155 -18.51 -11.12 -7.08
CA ASN A 155 -19.23 -11.07 -5.80
C ASN A 155 -18.47 -11.75 -4.65
N ASN A 156 -17.66 -12.79 -4.93
CA ASN A 156 -16.85 -13.46 -3.92
C ASN A 156 -15.74 -12.52 -3.43
N ALA A 157 -15.07 -11.82 -4.36
CA ALA A 157 -14.07 -10.81 -4.00
C ALA A 157 -14.67 -9.72 -3.11
N LEU A 158 -15.85 -9.22 -3.45
CA LEU A 158 -16.54 -8.20 -2.64
C LEU A 158 -16.87 -8.72 -1.23
N LEU A 159 -17.36 -9.95 -1.10
CA LEU A 159 -17.67 -10.55 0.20
C LEU A 159 -16.43 -10.82 1.05
N GLN A 160 -15.33 -11.28 0.43
CA GLN A 160 -14.04 -11.43 1.12
C GLN A 160 -13.47 -10.08 1.57
N LEU A 161 -13.61 -9.04 0.74
CA LEU A 161 -13.21 -7.68 1.09
C LEU A 161 -14.00 -7.14 2.29
N ASP A 162 -15.32 -7.35 2.33
CA ASP A 162 -16.15 -7.01 3.50
C ASP A 162 -15.66 -7.72 4.76
N LEU A 163 -15.46 -9.04 4.69
CA LEU A 163 -15.03 -9.84 5.82
C LEU A 163 -13.66 -9.40 6.37
N ILE A 164 -12.66 -9.25 5.48
CA ILE A 164 -11.31 -8.83 5.88
C ILE A 164 -11.33 -7.40 6.45
N SER A 165 -12.12 -6.50 5.86
CA SER A 165 -12.28 -5.14 6.37
C SER A 165 -12.85 -5.14 7.79
N ARG A 166 -13.80 -6.02 8.09
CA ARG A 166 -14.32 -6.19 9.46
C ARG A 166 -13.24 -6.73 10.39
N ILE A 167 -12.61 -7.86 10.04
CA ILE A 167 -11.60 -8.54 10.88
C ILE A 167 -10.45 -7.58 11.23
N LEU A 168 -10.00 -6.81 10.25
CA LEU A 168 -8.87 -5.89 10.41
C LEU A 168 -9.29 -4.46 10.84
N CYS A 169 -10.59 -4.22 11.04
CA CYS A 169 -11.17 -2.92 11.40
C CYS A 169 -10.76 -1.79 10.44
N LEU A 170 -10.88 -2.06 9.14
CA LEU A 170 -10.58 -1.12 8.06
C LEU A 170 -11.83 -0.30 7.73
N ARG A 171 -11.72 1.03 7.76
CA ARG A 171 -12.87 1.91 7.53
C ARG A 171 -13.09 2.22 6.04
N ASP A 172 -12.02 2.58 5.34
CA ASP A 172 -12.13 3.20 4.01
C ASP A 172 -12.50 2.22 2.88
N CYS A 173 -12.52 0.92 3.16
CA CYS A 173 -12.90 -0.08 2.17
C CYS A 173 -14.42 -0.10 1.91
N ALA A 174 -15.23 0.45 2.82
CA ALA A 174 -16.69 0.45 2.73
C ALA A 174 -17.24 1.65 1.93
N ASP A 175 -16.58 2.80 2.02
CA ASP A 175 -17.07 4.09 1.52
C ASP A 175 -16.13 4.76 0.48
N ASN A 176 -14.85 4.34 0.40
CA ASN A 176 -13.91 4.84 -0.60
C ASN A 176 -13.55 3.77 -1.64
N THR A 177 -14.31 3.75 -2.73
CA THR A 177 -14.17 2.80 -3.84
C THR A 177 -12.87 2.95 -4.64
N SER A 178 -12.02 3.93 -4.33
CA SER A 178 -10.69 4.11 -4.94
C SER A 178 -9.55 3.48 -4.14
N ASN A 179 -9.85 2.89 -2.97
CA ASN A 179 -8.86 2.29 -2.08
C ASN A 179 -8.77 0.77 -2.19
N CYS A 180 -9.71 0.16 -2.91
CA CYS A 180 -9.81 -1.28 -3.04
C CYS A 180 -10.50 -1.67 -4.36
N GLY A 181 -10.50 -2.97 -4.67
CA GLY A 181 -11.03 -3.51 -5.91
C GLY A 181 -10.72 -4.99 -6.05
N GLN A 182 -10.50 -5.43 -7.30
CA GLN A 182 -10.11 -6.81 -7.61
C GLN A 182 -8.96 -6.90 -8.63
N VAL A 183 -8.20 -7.99 -8.56
CA VAL A 183 -7.25 -8.45 -9.58
C VAL A 183 -7.73 -9.82 -10.04
N GLY A 184 -8.33 -9.89 -11.23
CA GLY A 184 -9.08 -11.07 -11.65
C GLY A 184 -10.24 -11.33 -10.68
N GLU A 185 -10.23 -12.48 -10.02
CA GLU A 185 -11.24 -12.89 -9.03
C GLU A 185 -10.83 -12.59 -7.58
N ASN A 186 -9.60 -12.11 -7.35
CA ASN A 186 -9.08 -11.88 -6.00
C ASN A 186 -9.37 -10.45 -5.53
N PRO A 187 -9.81 -10.26 -4.28
CA PRO A 187 -9.92 -8.92 -3.70
C PRO A 187 -8.56 -8.29 -3.48
N MET A 188 -8.49 -6.97 -3.55
CA MET A 188 -7.25 -6.24 -3.32
C MET A 188 -7.52 -4.91 -2.62
N ILE A 189 -6.74 -4.63 -1.59
CA ILE A 189 -6.80 -3.41 -0.78
C ILE A 189 -5.44 -2.70 -0.88
N VAL A 190 -5.44 -1.47 -1.41
CA VAL A 190 -4.23 -0.67 -1.63
C VAL A 190 -4.08 0.47 -0.63
N ASP A 191 -5.19 0.89 -0.01
CA ASP A 191 -5.20 1.91 1.03
C ASP A 191 -6.35 1.68 2.04
N PHE A 192 -6.19 2.15 3.26
CA PHE A 192 -7.16 2.03 4.34
C PHE A 192 -6.82 3.00 5.49
N CYS A 193 -7.83 3.35 6.27
CA CYS A 193 -7.66 3.88 7.62
C CYS A 193 -8.02 2.81 8.66
N ILE A 194 -7.20 2.73 9.71
CA ILE A 194 -7.54 1.90 10.88
C ILE A 194 -8.58 2.64 11.72
N GLU A 195 -9.70 1.97 11.99
CA GLU A 195 -10.75 2.50 12.85
C GLU A 195 -10.24 2.69 14.29
N LYS A 196 -10.58 3.83 14.91
CA LYS A 196 -10.26 4.08 16.32
C LYS A 196 -11.07 3.16 17.21
N GLN A 197 -10.42 2.14 17.74
CA GLN A 197 -11.02 1.20 18.69
C GLN A 197 -10.99 1.76 20.11
N SER A 198 -12.14 2.16 20.66
CA SER A 198 -12.26 2.63 22.05
C SER A 198 -12.28 1.49 23.08
N GLN A 199 -12.70 0.28 22.68
CA GLN A 199 -12.86 -0.91 23.54
C GLN A 199 -11.89 -2.04 23.20
N GLY A 200 -10.77 -1.73 22.52
CA GLY A 200 -9.83 -2.73 22.03
C GLY A 200 -10.23 -3.35 20.69
N TYR A 201 -9.40 -4.25 20.17
CA TYR A 201 -9.49 -4.74 18.78
C TYR A 201 -10.47 -5.93 18.60
N ALA A 202 -10.97 -6.51 19.69
CA ALA A 202 -11.83 -7.67 19.63
C ALA A 202 -13.28 -7.28 19.33
N LYS A 203 -13.80 -7.70 18.18
CA LYS A 203 -15.22 -7.62 17.82
C LYS A 203 -15.83 -9.02 17.92
N LEU A 204 -16.43 -9.34 19.06
CA LEU A 204 -16.93 -10.69 19.36
C LEU A 204 -18.09 -11.13 18.45
N ASP A 205 -18.85 -10.17 17.92
CA ASP A 205 -20.04 -10.38 17.08
C ASP A 205 -19.77 -10.21 15.58
N ILE A 206 -18.49 -10.23 15.17
CA ILE A 206 -18.09 -9.83 13.84
C ILE A 206 -18.61 -10.75 12.72
N LEU A 207 -18.66 -12.06 13.01
CA LEU A 207 -19.16 -13.06 12.07
C LEU A 207 -20.69 -12.99 11.98
N ASP A 208 -21.36 -12.80 13.12
CA ASP A 208 -22.82 -12.64 13.14
C ASP A 208 -23.22 -11.43 12.30
N LYS A 209 -22.54 -10.30 12.47
CA LYS A 209 -22.72 -9.09 11.66
C LYS A 209 -22.41 -9.28 10.19
N PHE A 210 -21.40 -10.07 9.84
CA PHE A 210 -21.11 -10.41 8.46
C PHE A 210 -22.26 -11.21 7.83
N TYR A 211 -22.81 -12.20 8.55
CA TYR A 211 -23.91 -13.02 8.06
C TYR A 211 -25.24 -12.25 7.95
N GLU A 212 -25.55 -11.41 8.93
CA GLU A 212 -26.84 -10.70 9.04
C GLU A 212 -26.97 -9.50 8.09
N GLY A 213 -25.88 -8.85 7.72
CA GLY A 213 -25.93 -7.62 6.93
C GLY A 213 -26.20 -6.36 7.78
N ASN A 214 -25.93 -5.17 7.21
CA ASN A 214 -25.50 -4.00 7.96
C ASN A 214 -26.54 -3.22 8.76
N SER A 215 -26.17 -3.00 10.03
CA SER A 215 -26.45 -1.76 10.75
C SER A 215 -25.19 -1.00 11.20
N GLU A 216 -23.96 -1.52 10.96
CA GLU A 216 -22.72 -0.96 11.55
C GLU A 216 -21.75 -0.30 10.56
N PHE A 217 -21.71 -0.76 9.30
CA PHE A 217 -20.86 -0.17 8.26
C PHE A 217 -21.72 0.38 7.12
N HIS A 218 -21.46 1.63 6.71
CA HIS A 218 -22.17 2.30 5.64
C HIS A 218 -21.55 1.93 4.28
N TYR A 219 -22.09 0.92 3.61
CA TYR A 219 -21.69 0.57 2.24
C TYR A 219 -22.57 1.27 1.22
N THR A 220 -21.98 1.58 0.07
CA THR A 220 -22.71 2.13 -1.08
C THR A 220 -22.38 1.32 -2.35
N GLY A 221 -23.23 1.44 -3.38
CA GLY A 221 -22.97 0.89 -4.71
C GLY A 221 -22.84 -0.64 -4.73
N LEU A 222 -21.77 -1.14 -5.37
CA LEU A 222 -21.55 -2.58 -5.55
C LEU A 222 -21.43 -3.34 -4.23
N MET A 223 -20.78 -2.74 -3.23
CA MET A 223 -20.65 -3.37 -1.91
C MET A 223 -22.00 -3.53 -1.24
N GLU A 224 -22.91 -2.56 -1.37
CA GLU A 224 -24.27 -2.65 -0.82
C GLU A 224 -25.08 -3.79 -1.47
N ALA A 225 -24.88 -4.04 -2.77
CA ALA A 225 -25.49 -5.16 -3.45
C ALA A 225 -24.90 -6.50 -2.97
N ALA A 226 -23.57 -6.59 -2.85
CA ALA A 226 -22.89 -7.81 -2.44
C ALA A 226 -23.27 -8.26 -1.02
N ILE A 227 -23.32 -7.35 -0.04
CA ILE A 227 -23.64 -7.68 1.36
C ILE A 227 -25.07 -8.20 1.55
N LYS A 228 -26.00 -7.91 0.61
CA LYS A 228 -27.39 -8.39 0.62
C LYS A 228 -27.51 -9.85 0.14
N THR A 229 -26.39 -10.44 -0.29
CA THR A 229 -26.27 -11.88 -0.56
C THR A 229 -26.68 -12.70 0.68
N THR A 230 -27.36 -13.83 0.45
CA THR A 230 -27.91 -14.64 1.54
C THR A 230 -26.83 -15.24 2.43
N LYS A 231 -27.16 -15.50 3.70
CA LYS A 231 -26.29 -16.19 4.65
C LYS A 231 -25.74 -17.51 4.10
N ALA A 232 -26.56 -18.29 3.39
CA ALA A 232 -26.15 -19.57 2.81
C ALA A 232 -25.00 -19.42 1.81
N VAL A 233 -25.06 -18.41 0.94
CA VAL A 233 -24.00 -18.13 -0.04
C VAL A 233 -22.74 -17.61 0.67
N LYS A 234 -22.87 -16.74 1.68
CA LYS A 234 -21.73 -16.28 2.48
C LYS A 234 -21.01 -17.45 3.19
N MET A 235 -21.76 -18.40 3.73
CA MET A 235 -21.23 -19.62 4.35
C MET A 235 -20.49 -20.51 3.35
N ASP A 236 -21.04 -20.70 2.15
CA ASP A 236 -20.41 -21.50 1.09
C ASP A 236 -19.05 -20.91 0.67
N ILE A 237 -18.97 -19.58 0.48
CA ILE A 237 -17.73 -18.88 0.15
C ILE A 237 -16.69 -19.03 1.26
N MET A 238 -17.11 -18.88 2.52
CA MET A 238 -16.24 -19.07 3.68
C MET A 238 -15.66 -20.49 3.74
N ASN A 239 -16.50 -21.50 3.55
CA ASN A 239 -16.06 -22.89 3.59
C ASN A 239 -15.06 -23.20 2.47
N LYS A 240 -15.27 -22.68 1.27
CA LYS A 240 -14.34 -22.83 0.14
C LYS A 240 -13.00 -22.14 0.42
N SER A 241 -13.03 -20.92 0.96
CA SER A 241 -11.83 -20.15 1.27
C SER A 241 -10.97 -20.75 2.40
N LEU A 242 -11.52 -21.66 3.21
CA LEU A 242 -10.81 -22.36 4.31
C LEU A 242 -10.22 -23.71 3.89
N GLN A 243 -10.51 -24.19 2.68
CA GLN A 243 -10.07 -25.50 2.16
C GLN A 243 -8.81 -25.42 1.29
N GLU A 244 -8.31 -24.22 1.01
CA GLU A 244 -7.07 -23.93 0.29
C GLU A 244 -5.90 -23.67 1.24
#